data_AF-A0A4S9TAM4-F1
#
_entry.id   AF-A0A4S9TAM4-F1
#
_cell.length_a   1.000
_cell.length_b   1.000
_cell.length_c   1.000
_cell.angle_alpha   90.00
_cell.angle_beta   90.00
_cell.angle_gamma   90.00
#
_symmetry.space_group_name_H-M   'P 1'
#
loop_
_entity.id
_entity.type
_entity.pdbx_description
1 polymer ?
#
loop_
_entity_poly.entity_id
_entity_poly.type
_entity_poly.pdbx_seq_one_letter_code
_entity_poly.pdbx_strand_id
1 'polypeptide(L)'
;MAWMGRISNGTLGPQLGGHHQHPPVGQQPSPVQSSYQLIHHGTLYRMEELLLLMDRMLTVASVCTKLGRNPNAARHRTKRVKDARSEAQKEIDEYRNKKEEEFKQFSTQHTSGNEQAEKDAGKETDEKLKEIKSIGDKEGHTVVENLLRAVTDVKPQVPDRVEQPVA
;
A
#
# COMPACT_ATOMS: atom_id res chain seq x y z
N MET A 1 37.78 -40.94 8.45
CA MET A 1 38.43 -40.90 7.12
C MET A 1 39.81 -40.28 7.31
N ALA A 2 40.81 -40.91 7.91
CA ALA A 2 41.41 -42.22 7.69
C ALA A 2 42.07 -42.35 6.31
N TRP A 3 43.35 -41.96 6.21
CA TRP A 3 44.37 -42.67 5.43
C TRP A 3 45.62 -42.76 6.31
N MET A 4 45.83 -43.97 6.83
CA MET A 4 46.96 -44.44 7.63
C MET A 4 48.16 -44.74 6.73
N GLY A 5 49.37 -44.77 7.29
CA GLY A 5 50.52 -45.36 6.60
C GLY A 5 51.84 -45.30 7.35
N ARG A 6 51.91 -45.91 8.54
CA ARG A 6 53.15 -46.20 9.27
C ARG A 6 53.86 -47.39 8.62
N ILE A 7 55.13 -47.23 8.21
CA ILE A 7 56.14 -48.31 8.08
C ILE A 7 57.49 -47.65 8.46
N SER A 8 57.95 -47.76 9.70
CA SER A 8 58.66 -48.88 10.36
C SER A 8 60.08 -49.12 9.84
N ASN A 9 61.03 -48.81 10.74
CA ASN A 9 62.33 -49.44 11.01
C ASN A 9 63.27 -49.87 9.88
N GLY A 10 64.52 -49.44 9.99
CA GLY A 10 65.65 -50.18 9.44
C GLY A 10 66.95 -49.40 9.41
N THR A 11 67.63 -49.36 10.57
CA THR A 11 69.07 -49.64 10.73
C THR A 11 70.04 -49.31 9.59
N LEU A 12 71.04 -48.47 9.86
CA LEU A 12 72.46 -48.86 10.02
C LEU A 12 73.32 -47.58 10.04
N GLY A 13 73.83 -47.21 11.22
CA GLY A 13 75.20 -46.70 11.27
C GLY A 13 76.13 -47.88 10.97
N PRO A 14 77.34 -47.65 10.41
CA PRO A 14 78.39 -47.11 11.27
C PRO A 14 79.43 -46.20 10.57
N GLN A 15 80.18 -45.44 11.38
CA GLN A 15 81.65 -45.25 11.37
C GLN A 15 82.33 -44.91 10.01
N LEU A 16 83.36 -44.08 9.86
CA LEU A 16 84.27 -43.31 10.68
C LEU A 16 85.22 -42.60 9.68
N GLY A 17 85.70 -41.40 10.03
CA GLY A 17 87.07 -40.94 9.81
C GLY A 17 87.71 -41.00 8.41
N GLY A 18 88.10 -39.83 7.89
CA GLY A 18 89.07 -39.75 6.80
C GLY A 18 89.41 -38.31 6.45
N HIS A 19 90.60 -37.88 6.85
CA HIS A 19 91.13 -36.53 6.76
C HIS A 19 91.25 -35.97 5.32
N HIS A 20 90.86 -34.69 5.19
CA HIS A 20 91.58 -33.61 4.50
C HIS A 20 92.05 -33.84 3.06
N GLN A 21 91.32 -33.29 2.06
CA GLN A 21 91.90 -32.59 0.91
C GLN A 21 90.95 -31.49 0.38
N HIS A 22 91.50 -30.30 0.17
CA HIS A 22 91.02 -29.24 -0.74
C HIS A 22 91.84 -29.33 -2.05
N PRO A 23 91.45 -28.66 -3.15
CA PRO A 23 90.20 -28.66 -3.93
C PRO A 23 90.54 -29.12 -5.39
N PRO A 24 89.71 -28.97 -6.46
CA PRO A 24 89.65 -27.66 -7.15
C PRO A 24 88.42 -27.37 -8.05
N VAL A 25 88.43 -26.13 -8.58
CA VAL A 25 87.74 -25.57 -9.77
C VAL A 25 86.22 -25.33 -9.68
N GLY A 26 85.90 -24.05 -9.44
CA GLY A 26 84.57 -23.48 -9.68
C GLY A 26 84.19 -23.51 -11.16
N GLN A 27 83.03 -24.08 -11.44
CA GLN A 27 82.34 -23.92 -12.71
C GLN A 27 81.57 -22.59 -12.64
N GLN A 28 82.08 -21.57 -13.33
CA GLN A 28 81.39 -20.29 -13.51
C GLN A 28 80.11 -20.52 -14.34
N PRO A 29 78.94 -19.99 -13.93
CA PRO A 29 77.71 -20.12 -14.70
C PRO A 29 77.85 -19.40 -16.06
N SER A 30 77.32 -20.03 -17.11
CA SER A 30 77.44 -19.52 -18.49
C SER A 30 76.96 -18.05 -18.64
N PRO A 31 77.57 -17.24 -19.53
CA PRO A 31 77.27 -15.80 -19.66
C PRO A 31 75.80 -15.50 -19.96
N VAL A 32 75.15 -16.44 -20.65
CA VAL A 32 73.73 -16.40 -20.99
C VAL A 32 72.89 -16.43 -19.71
N GLN A 33 73.16 -17.33 -18.76
CA GLN A 33 72.44 -17.41 -17.49
C GLN A 33 72.63 -16.18 -16.58
N SER A 34 73.79 -15.54 -16.60
CA SER A 34 74.05 -14.34 -15.80
C SER A 34 73.25 -13.13 -16.31
N SER A 35 73.19 -12.93 -17.63
CA SER A 35 72.38 -11.86 -18.23
C SER A 35 70.88 -12.04 -17.99
N TYR A 36 70.37 -13.27 -18.08
CA TYR A 36 68.99 -13.58 -17.72
C TYR A 36 68.73 -13.36 -16.23
N GLN A 37 69.63 -13.77 -15.33
CA GLN A 37 69.51 -13.51 -13.91
C GLN A 37 69.45 -12.00 -13.60
N LEU A 38 70.31 -11.17 -14.19
CA LEU A 38 70.30 -9.71 -13.99
C LEU A 38 69.04 -9.03 -14.57
N ILE A 39 68.55 -9.46 -15.75
CA ILE A 39 67.31 -8.95 -16.34
C ILE A 39 66.09 -9.42 -15.54
N HIS A 40 66.07 -10.69 -15.10
CA HIS A 40 65.00 -11.23 -14.26
C HIS A 40 64.98 -10.58 -12.88
N HIS A 41 66.13 -10.36 -12.24
CA HIS A 41 66.20 -9.60 -10.98
C HIS A 41 65.77 -8.15 -11.19
N GLY A 42 66.24 -7.45 -12.23
CA GLY A 42 65.81 -6.08 -12.51
C GLY A 42 64.33 -5.92 -12.90
N THR A 43 63.72 -6.92 -13.56
CA THR A 43 62.29 -6.95 -13.87
C THR A 43 61.42 -7.38 -12.70
N LEU A 44 61.92 -8.26 -11.81
CA LEU A 44 61.25 -8.62 -10.56
C LEU A 44 61.17 -7.46 -9.58
N TYR A 45 62.27 -6.72 -9.37
CA TYR A 45 62.27 -5.51 -8.53
C TYR A 45 61.31 -4.43 -9.07
N ARG A 46 61.26 -4.24 -10.39
CA ARG A 46 60.32 -3.33 -11.04
C ARG A 46 58.86 -3.79 -10.94
N MET A 47 58.61 -5.10 -10.96
CA MET A 47 57.27 -5.66 -10.73
C MET A 47 56.82 -5.55 -9.27
N GLU A 48 57.72 -5.71 -8.30
CA GLU A 48 57.41 -5.51 -6.88
C GLU A 48 57.06 -4.05 -6.57
N GLU A 49 57.77 -3.08 -7.14
CA GLU A 49 57.41 -1.66 -7.02
C GLU A 49 56.06 -1.34 -7.69
N LEU A 50 55.77 -1.93 -8.85
CA LEU A 50 54.46 -1.79 -9.52
C LEU A 50 53.32 -2.40 -8.69
N LEU A 51 53.54 -3.57 -8.07
CA LEU A 51 52.57 -4.22 -7.18
C LEU A 51 52.28 -3.35 -5.94
N LEU A 52 53.31 -2.80 -5.30
CA LEU A 52 53.16 -1.88 -4.17
C LEU A 52 52.44 -0.58 -4.56
N LEU A 53 52.71 -0.05 -5.76
CA LEU A 53 52.00 1.13 -6.27
C LEU A 53 50.52 0.84 -6.52
N MET A 54 50.20 -0.33 -7.09
CA MET A 54 48.83 -0.77 -7.30
C MET A 54 48.07 -0.96 -5.97
N ASP A 55 48.69 -1.54 -4.95
CA ASP A 55 48.08 -1.74 -3.63
C ASP A 55 47.78 -0.39 -2.92
N ARG A 56 48.72 0.57 -3.01
CA ARG A 56 48.51 1.93 -2.53
C ARG A 56 47.37 2.64 -3.27
N MET A 57 47.30 2.50 -4.59
CA MET A 57 46.21 3.07 -5.39
C MET A 57 44.85 2.46 -5.05
N LEU A 58 44.80 1.14 -4.82
CA LEU A 58 43.57 0.45 -4.41
C LEU A 58 43.11 0.88 -3.00
N THR A 59 44.07 1.05 -2.09
CA THR A 59 43.80 1.57 -0.74
C THR A 59 43.27 2.99 -0.78
N VAL A 60 43.87 3.87 -1.59
CA VAL A 60 43.39 5.25 -1.79
C VAL A 60 41.99 5.26 -2.41
N ALA A 61 41.70 4.41 -3.41
CA ALA A 61 40.38 4.29 -4.01
C ALA A 61 39.32 3.81 -3.00
N SER A 62 39.65 2.84 -2.13
CA SER A 62 38.79 2.34 -1.05
C SER A 62 38.50 3.42 0.00
N VAL A 63 39.49 4.23 0.36
CA VAL A 63 39.33 5.34 1.29
C VAL A 63 38.49 6.46 0.67
N CYS A 64 38.77 6.87 -0.58
CA CYS A 64 37.98 7.88 -1.29
C CYS A 64 36.50 7.48 -1.45
N THR A 65 36.22 6.22 -1.76
CA THR A 65 34.83 5.72 -1.87
C THR A 65 34.09 5.68 -0.53
N LYS A 66 34.80 5.43 0.58
CA LYS A 66 34.22 5.50 1.94
C LYS A 66 33.98 6.94 2.40
N LEU A 67 34.92 7.84 2.14
CA LEU A 67 34.80 9.26 2.49
C LEU A 67 33.74 9.99 1.65
N GLY A 68 33.63 9.68 0.36
CA GLY A 68 32.62 10.27 -0.53
C GLY A 68 31.19 9.76 -0.29
N ARG A 69 31.02 8.60 0.36
CA ARG A 69 29.72 8.03 0.68
C ARG A 69 29.28 8.52 2.05
N ASN A 70 28.38 9.50 2.11
CA ASN A 70 27.66 9.85 3.34
C ASN A 70 26.39 8.96 3.46
N PRO A 71 26.42 7.86 4.24
CA PRO A 71 25.26 6.97 4.38
C PRO A 71 24.08 7.65 5.07
N ASN A 72 24.35 8.66 5.91
CA ASN A 72 23.33 9.38 6.66
C ASN A 72 22.49 10.25 5.71
N ALA A 73 23.09 10.92 4.73
CA ALA A 73 22.37 11.74 3.76
C ALA A 73 21.41 10.91 2.89
N ALA A 74 21.86 9.74 2.41
CA ALA A 74 21.02 8.84 1.63
C ALA A 74 19.88 8.25 2.48
N ARG A 75 20.17 7.80 3.71
CA ARG A 75 19.15 7.31 4.65
C ARG A 75 18.12 8.38 5.01
N HIS A 76 18.54 9.61 5.27
CA HIS A 76 17.62 10.72 5.56
C HIS A 76 16.67 10.99 4.39
N ARG A 77 17.17 11.04 3.16
CA ARG A 77 16.32 11.23 1.96
C ARG A 77 15.28 10.11 1.84
N THR A 78 15.72 8.86 1.92
CA THR A 78 14.81 7.70 1.85
C THR A 78 13.80 7.71 2.99
N LYS A 79 14.21 8.08 4.20
CA LYS A 79 13.32 8.22 5.35
C LYS A 79 12.26 9.29 5.10
N ARG A 80 12.63 10.50 4.64
CA ARG A 80 11.68 11.58 4.33
C ARG A 80 10.66 11.18 3.26
N VAL A 81 11.08 10.45 2.23
CA VAL A 81 10.15 9.94 1.20
C VAL A 81 9.17 8.92 1.77
N LYS A 82 9.65 8.01 2.64
CA LYS A 82 8.79 7.02 3.30
C LYS A 82 7.81 7.69 4.27
N ASP A 83 8.30 8.59 5.12
CA ASP A 83 7.49 9.33 6.07
C ASP A 83 6.39 10.13 5.34
N ALA A 84 6.72 10.82 4.25
CA ALA A 84 5.74 11.55 3.44
C ALA A 84 4.67 10.65 2.82
N ARG A 85 5.04 9.46 2.32
CA ARG A 85 4.08 8.49 1.79
C ARG A 85 3.18 7.93 2.89
N SER A 86 3.75 7.58 4.04
CA SER A 86 2.98 7.06 5.17
C SER A 86 2.03 8.11 5.72
N GLU A 87 2.44 9.37 5.78
CA GLU A 87 1.58 10.47 6.24
C GLU A 87 0.44 10.74 5.26
N ALA A 88 0.73 10.82 3.96
CA ALA A 88 -0.31 10.99 2.94
C ALA A 88 -1.31 9.82 2.94
N GLN A 89 -0.84 8.58 3.15
CA GLN A 89 -1.72 7.42 3.23
C GLN A 89 -2.64 7.50 4.46
N LYS A 90 -2.11 7.89 5.62
CA LYS A 90 -2.91 8.10 6.82
C LYS A 90 -3.99 9.17 6.61
N GLU A 91 -3.62 10.31 6.03
CA GLU A 91 -4.56 11.40 5.77
C GLU A 91 -5.68 10.95 4.80
N ILE A 92 -5.34 10.17 3.77
CA ILE A 92 -6.34 9.57 2.86
C ILE A 92 -7.28 8.64 3.64
N ASP A 93 -6.75 7.76 4.48
CA ASP A 93 -7.56 6.79 5.22
C ASP A 93 -8.45 7.49 6.26
N GLU A 94 -7.95 8.52 6.95
CA GLU A 94 -8.72 9.38 7.85
C GLU A 94 -9.84 10.11 7.10
N TYR A 95 -9.54 10.69 5.93
CA TYR A 95 -10.55 11.36 5.11
C TYR A 95 -11.64 10.39 4.63
N ARG A 96 -11.25 9.18 4.20
CA ARG A 96 -12.18 8.13 3.80
C ARG A 96 -13.07 7.69 4.96
N ASN A 97 -12.48 7.45 6.12
CA ASN A 97 -13.23 7.05 7.31
C ASN A 97 -14.21 8.13 7.75
N LYS A 98 -13.78 9.40 7.75
CA LYS A 98 -14.65 10.53 8.07
C LYS A 98 -15.80 10.64 7.08
N LYS A 99 -15.54 10.51 5.78
CA LYS A 99 -16.59 10.57 4.75
C LYS A 99 -17.54 9.40 4.81
N GLU A 100 -17.05 8.20 5.13
CA GLU A 100 -17.88 7.02 5.34
C GLU A 100 -18.76 7.18 6.59
N GLU A 101 -18.23 7.76 7.67
CA GLU A 101 -19.00 8.04 8.88
C GLU A 101 -20.06 9.12 8.64
N GLU A 102 -19.69 10.22 7.98
CA GLU A 102 -20.64 11.25 7.53
C GLU A 102 -21.73 10.64 6.63
N PHE A 103 -21.36 9.78 5.68
CA PHE A 103 -22.30 9.11 4.81
C PHE A 103 -23.22 8.15 5.57
N LYS A 104 -22.68 7.37 6.52
CA LYS A 104 -23.50 6.50 7.37
C LYS A 104 -24.46 7.28 8.23
N GLN A 105 -24.02 8.36 8.86
CA GLN A 105 -24.88 9.24 9.66
C GLN A 105 -25.96 9.89 8.79
N PHE A 106 -25.59 10.40 7.62
CA PHE A 106 -26.54 10.95 6.66
C PHE A 106 -27.54 9.87 6.19
N SER A 107 -27.04 8.69 5.86
CA SER A 107 -27.87 7.56 5.43
C SER A 107 -28.83 7.15 6.53
N THR A 108 -28.40 7.01 7.79
CA THR A 108 -29.31 6.61 8.88
C THR A 108 -30.32 7.69 9.22
N GLN A 109 -29.92 8.96 9.23
CA GLN A 109 -30.81 10.09 9.52
C GLN A 109 -31.81 10.36 8.40
N HIS A 110 -31.45 10.10 7.13
CA HIS A 110 -32.31 10.38 5.98
C HIS A 110 -33.01 9.15 5.39
N THR A 111 -32.53 7.92 5.66
CA THR A 111 -33.25 6.68 5.28
C THR A 111 -34.56 6.55 6.04
N SER A 112 -34.65 7.08 7.26
CA SER A 112 -35.91 7.13 8.04
C SER A 112 -36.87 8.22 7.58
N GLY A 113 -36.49 9.06 6.60
CA GLY A 113 -37.33 10.14 6.10
C GLY A 113 -38.68 9.66 5.56
N ASN A 114 -38.72 8.46 4.96
CA ASN A 114 -39.96 7.87 4.47
C ASN A 114 -40.90 7.47 5.63
N GLU A 115 -40.36 6.85 6.69
CA GLU A 115 -41.16 6.41 7.83
C GLU A 115 -41.73 7.59 8.63
N GLN A 116 -40.96 8.66 8.78
CA GLN A 116 -41.43 9.89 9.45
C GLN A 116 -42.47 10.61 8.61
N ALA A 117 -42.24 10.75 7.30
CA ALA A 117 -43.22 11.33 6.38
C ALA A 117 -44.52 10.53 6.32
N GLU A 118 -44.45 9.19 6.30
CA GLU A 118 -45.62 8.31 6.36
C GLU A 118 -46.40 8.47 7.68
N LYS A 119 -45.71 8.55 8.82
CA LYS A 119 -46.36 8.76 10.13
C LYS A 119 -47.04 10.12 10.22
N ASP A 120 -46.40 11.17 9.73
CA ASP A 120 -46.96 12.52 9.78
C ASP A 120 -48.14 12.67 8.80
N ALA A 121 -48.03 12.13 7.59
CA ALA A 121 -49.14 12.06 6.64
C ALA A 121 -50.32 11.22 7.17
N GLY A 122 -50.04 10.12 7.88
CA GLY A 122 -51.05 9.28 8.52
C GLY A 122 -51.83 10.03 9.60
N LYS A 123 -51.13 10.76 10.48
CA LYS A 123 -51.76 11.59 11.52
C LYS A 123 -52.63 12.68 10.91
N GLU A 124 -52.12 13.40 9.91
CA GLU A 124 -52.88 14.46 9.23
C GLU A 124 -54.13 13.89 8.55
N THR A 125 -54.02 12.74 7.90
CA THR A 125 -55.16 12.04 7.28
C THR A 125 -56.20 11.63 8.33
N ASP A 126 -55.77 11.09 9.47
CA ASP A 126 -56.67 10.70 10.57
C ASP A 126 -57.38 11.91 11.19
N GLU A 127 -56.69 13.03 11.35
CA GLU A 127 -57.29 14.30 11.80
C GLU A 127 -58.34 14.79 10.80
N LYS A 128 -58.02 14.79 9.51
CA LYS A 128 -58.96 15.17 8.44
C LYS A 128 -60.15 14.23 8.36
N LEU A 129 -59.95 12.92 8.55
CA LEU A 129 -61.05 11.95 8.60
C LEU A 129 -61.98 12.20 9.79
N LYS A 130 -61.44 12.55 10.97
CA LYS A 130 -62.25 12.91 12.13
C LYS A 130 -63.03 14.21 11.89
N GLU A 131 -62.39 15.21 11.28
CA GLU A 131 -63.02 16.47 10.91
C GLU A 131 -64.19 16.24 9.94
N ILE A 132 -63.97 15.49 8.85
CA ILE A 132 -65.01 15.14 7.87
C ILE A 132 -66.18 14.40 8.53
N LYS A 133 -65.89 13.40 9.38
CA LYS A 133 -66.95 12.68 10.11
C LYS A 133 -67.75 13.61 11.01
N SER A 134 -67.08 14.49 11.76
CA SER A 134 -67.75 15.45 12.62
C SER A 134 -68.62 16.43 11.85
N ILE A 135 -68.17 16.91 10.69
CA ILE A 135 -68.98 17.77 9.81
C ILE A 135 -70.18 16.98 9.27
N GLY A 136 -69.97 15.75 8.80
CA GLY A 136 -71.03 14.86 8.32
C GLY A 136 -72.09 14.58 9.37
N ASP A 137 -71.71 14.36 10.63
CA ASP A 137 -72.64 14.14 11.73
C ASP A 137 -73.43 15.41 12.08
N LYS A 138 -72.80 16.59 12.00
CA LYS A 138 -73.44 17.88 12.30
C LYS A 138 -74.40 18.33 11.19
N GLU A 139 -73.97 18.27 9.94
CA GLU A 139 -74.75 18.75 8.79
C GLU A 139 -75.66 17.68 8.20
N GLY A 140 -75.41 16.40 8.48
CA GLY A 140 -76.14 15.27 7.92
C GLY A 140 -77.64 15.36 8.16
N HIS A 141 -78.08 15.77 9.35
CA HIS A 141 -79.50 15.96 9.64
C HIS A 141 -80.15 17.00 8.73
N THR A 142 -79.47 18.15 8.54
CA THR A 142 -79.94 19.24 7.66
C THR A 142 -80.04 18.79 6.21
N VAL A 143 -79.08 17.98 5.73
CA VAL A 143 -79.09 17.44 4.37
C VAL A 143 -80.26 16.45 4.19
N VAL A 144 -80.51 15.58 5.16
CA VAL A 144 -81.63 14.63 5.13
C VAL A 144 -82.97 15.36 5.12
N GLU A 145 -83.16 16.38 5.96
CA GLU A 145 -84.37 17.20 5.96
C GLU A 145 -84.59 17.91 4.62
N ASN A 146 -83.53 18.49 4.05
CA ASN A 146 -83.61 19.15 2.75
C ASN A 146 -83.99 18.17 1.62
N LEU A 147 -83.42 16.97 1.61
CA LEU A 147 -83.77 15.91 0.65
C LEU A 147 -85.23 15.47 0.81
N LEU A 148 -85.69 15.23 2.05
CA LEU A 148 -87.08 14.85 2.32
C LEU A 148 -88.05 15.94 1.89
N ARG A 149 -87.74 17.21 2.17
CA ARG A 149 -88.54 18.34 1.74
C ARG A 149 -88.59 18.45 0.23
N ALA A 150 -87.46 18.28 -0.46
CA ALA A 150 -87.41 18.34 -1.92
C ALA A 150 -88.23 17.21 -2.59
N VAL A 151 -88.30 16.02 -1.99
CA VAL A 151 -89.09 14.90 -2.51
C VAL A 151 -90.58 15.04 -2.20
N THR A 152 -90.94 15.69 -1.08
CA THR A 152 -92.34 15.86 -0.66
C THR A 152 -92.99 17.16 -1.18
N ASP A 153 -92.21 18.20 -1.50
CA ASP A 153 -92.69 19.44 -2.13
C ASP A 153 -92.94 19.23 -3.64
N VAL A 154 -94.07 18.59 -3.94
CA VAL A 154 -94.51 18.38 -5.32
C VAL A 154 -94.97 19.71 -5.91
N LYS A 155 -94.17 20.27 -6.82
CA LYS A 155 -94.51 21.44 -7.64
C LYS A 155 -94.94 21.00 -9.03
N PRO A 156 -96.23 20.73 -9.26
CA PRO A 156 -96.72 20.34 -10.57
C PRO A 156 -96.47 21.48 -11.56
N GLN A 157 -95.67 21.19 -12.58
CA GLN A 157 -95.49 22.05 -13.74
C GLN A 157 -96.34 21.50 -14.87
N VAL A 158 -97.15 22.37 -15.48
CA VAL A 158 -97.88 22.02 -16.69
C VAL A 158 -96.84 21.88 -17.81
N PRO A 159 -96.80 20.75 -18.54
CA PRO A 159 -95.92 20.60 -19.69
C PRO A 159 -96.24 21.69 -20.73
N ASP A 160 -95.22 22.30 -21.32
CA ASP A 160 -95.35 23.45 -22.24
C ASP A 160 -96.20 23.17 -23.50
N ARG A 161 -96.56 21.91 -23.77
CA ARG A 161 -97.39 21.52 -24.92
C ARG A 161 -98.62 20.74 -24.49
N VAL A 162 -99.68 21.47 -24.14
CA VAL A 162 -101.04 20.92 -24.09
C VAL A 162 -101.82 21.53 -25.26
N GLU A 163 -101.85 20.85 -26.41
CA GLU A 163 -102.79 21.22 -27.48
C GLU A 163 -104.21 20.94 -26.97
N GLN A 164 -105.02 21.99 -26.82
CA GLN A 164 -106.39 21.89 -26.33
C GLN A 164 -107.26 21.11 -27.34
N PRO A 165 -108.21 20.27 -26.89
CA PRO A 165 -109.15 19.63 -27.79
C PRO A 165 -110.08 20.70 -28.37
N VAL A 166 -110.02 20.87 -29.69
CA VAL A 166 -110.91 21.75 -30.45
C VAL A 166 -112.32 21.14 -30.41
N ALA A 167 -113.28 21.93 -29.95
CA ALA A 167 -114.70 21.58 -29.79
C ALA A 167 -115.42 21.34 -31.11
#